data_AF-A0A6B0DTP6-F1
#
_entry.id   AF-A0A6B0DTP6-F1
#
_cell.length_a   1.000
_cell.length_b   1.000
_cell.length_c   1.000
_cell.angle_alpha   90.00
_cell.angle_beta   90.00
_cell.angle_gamma   90.00
#
_symmetry.space_group_name_H-M   'P 1'
#
loop_
_entity.id
_entity.type
_entity.pdbx_description
1 polymer ?
#
loop_
_entity_poly.entity_id
_entity_poly.type
_entity_poly.pdbx_seq_one_letter_code
_entity_poly.pdbx_strand_id
1 'polypeptide(L)' 'MKQSDKYRSVRLPEELIEKIEDIIKNGNLGYKSKSEFIKEAIREKLDRLKDQESK' A
#
# COMPACT_ATOMS: atom_id res chain seq x y z
N MET A 1 -3.59 -7.75 25.21
CA MET A 1 -2.42 -6.86 25.02
C MET A 1 -2.76 -5.91 23.88
N LYS A 2 -2.83 -4.59 24.11
CA LYS A 2 -3.06 -3.62 23.02
C LYS A 2 -1.83 -3.65 22.12
N GLN A 3 -1.99 -4.05 20.86
CA GLN A 3 -0.93 -3.92 19.87
C GLN A 3 -0.68 -2.42 19.71
N SER A 4 0.49 -1.95 20.17
CA SER A 4 0.90 -0.58 19.91
C SER A 4 1.09 -0.48 18.41
N ASP A 5 0.27 0.33 17.74
CA ASP A 5 0.43 0.65 16.31
C ASP A 5 1.77 1.36 16.10
N LYS A 6 2.84 0.58 16.00
CA LYS A 6 4.18 1.07 15.70
C LYS A 6 4.23 1.37 14.20
N TYR A 7 3.95 2.61 13.85
CA TYR A 7 4.13 3.10 12.48
C TYR A 7 5.62 3.30 12.19
N ARG A 8 6.03 2.95 10.97
CA ARG A 8 7.34 3.32 10.42
C ARG A 8 7.16 4.08 9.12
N SER A 9 7.98 5.10 8.93
CA SER A 9 8.04 5.86 7.68
C SER A 9 9.00 5.18 6.71
N VAL A 10 8.62 5.10 5.44
CA VAL A 10 9.47 4.63 4.34
C VAL A 10 9.64 5.76 3.34
N ARG A 11 10.79 5.86 2.70
CA ARG A 11 11.02 6.79 1.59
C ARG A 11 10.62 6.10 0.30
N LEU A 12 9.79 6.76 -0.49
CA LEU A 12 9.37 6.30 -1.81
C LEU A 12 9.79 7.33 -2.85
N PRO A 13 10.19 6.90 -4.06
CA PRO A 13 10.39 7.80 -5.19
C PRO A 13 9.14 8.65 -5.46
N GLU A 14 9.36 9.91 -5.82
CA GLU A 14 8.29 10.87 -6.11
C GLU A 14 7.38 10.39 -7.24
N GLU A 15 7.96 9.85 -8.32
CA GLU A 15 7.23 9.32 -9.47
C GLU A 15 6.20 8.23 -9.09
N LEU A 16 6.46 7.45 -8.02
CA LEU A 16 5.49 6.47 -7.53
C LEU A 16 4.35 7.15 -6.78
N ILE A 17 4.64 8.18 -6.01
CA ILE A 17 3.63 8.95 -5.29
C ILE A 17 2.72 9.68 -6.29
N GLU A 18 3.28 10.28 -7.34
CA GLU A 18 2.51 10.94 -8.40
C GLU A 18 1.53 9.98 -9.07
N LYS A 19 2.00 8.78 -9.45
CA LYS A 19 1.12 7.73 -10.01
C LYS A 19 -0.02 7.35 -9.07
N ILE A 20 0.26 7.26 -7.76
CA ILE A 20 -0.77 6.95 -6.76
C ILE A 20 -1.78 8.09 -6.66
N GLU A 21 -1.32 9.34 -6.69
CA GLU A 21 -2.19 10.51 -6.64
C GLU A 21 -3.08 10.61 -7.88
N ASP A 22 -2.56 10.29 -9.07
CA ASP A 22 -3.36 10.23 -10.29
C ASP A 22 -4.44 9.14 -10.21
N ILE A 23 -4.10 7.95 -9.70
CA ILE A 23 -5.06 6.87 -9.49
C ILE A 23 -6.19 7.31 -8.55
N ILE A 24 -5.85 8.00 -7.45
CA ILE A 24 -6.82 8.49 -6.47
C ILE A 24 -7.70 9.59 -7.08
N LYS A 25 -7.11 10.55 -7.80
CA LYS A 25 -7.83 11.64 -8.48
C LYS A 25 -8.80 11.12 -9.53
N ASN A 26 -8.40 10.08 -10.27
CA ASN A 26 -9.24 9.47 -11.27
C ASN A 26 -10.44 8.71 -10.67
N GLY A 27 -10.46 8.47 -9.35
CA GLY A 27 -11.63 7.94 -8.63
C GLY A 27 -11.99 6.49 -8.94
N ASN A 28 -11.28 5.84 -9.86
CA ASN A 28 -11.66 4.53 -10.40
C ASN A 28 -11.59 3.37 -9.39
N LEU A 29 -10.84 3.52 -8.29
CA LEU A 29 -10.57 2.42 -7.36
C LEU A 29 -11.06 2.68 -5.92
N GLY A 30 -11.79 3.79 -5.68
CA GLY A 30 -12.42 4.07 -4.39
C GLY A 30 -11.48 4.42 -3.22
N TYR A 31 -10.16 4.50 -3.45
CA TYR A 31 -9.21 4.91 -2.42
C TYR A 31 -9.37 6.37 -2.03
N LYS A 32 -9.32 6.66 -0.73
CA LYS A 32 -9.45 8.01 -0.18
C LYS A 32 -8.09 8.65 0.12
N SER A 33 -7.02 7.86 0.13
CA SER A 33 -5.68 8.34 0.50
C SER A 33 -4.56 7.45 -0.03
N LYS A 34 -3.40 8.05 -0.33
CA LYS A 34 -2.19 7.33 -0.73
C LYS A 34 -1.78 6.24 0.26
N SER A 35 -1.90 6.53 1.56
CA SER A 35 -1.60 5.55 2.61
C SER A 35 -2.51 4.33 2.58
N GLU A 36 -3.77 4.48 2.15
CA GLU A 36 -4.72 3.36 2.03
C GLU A 36 -4.32 2.46 0.86
N PHE A 37 -4.11 3.07 -0.32
CA PHE A 37 -3.60 2.39 -1.52
C PHE A 37 -2.31 1.61 -1.22
N ILE A 38 -1.31 2.27 -0.62
CA ILE A 38 -0.01 1.66 -0.34
C ILE A 38 -0.15 0.48 0.63
N LYS A 39 -0.99 0.61 1.67
CA LYS A 39 -1.22 -0.49 2.63
C LYS A 39 -1.84 -1.71 1.95
N GLU A 40 -2.83 -1.50 1.09
CA GLU A 40 -3.50 -2.59 0.39
C GLU A 40 -2.55 -3.27 -0.61
N ALA A 41 -1.86 -2.50 -1.44
CA ALA A 41 -0.90 -3.02 -2.41
C ALA A 41 0.23 -3.83 -1.74
N ILE A 42 0.74 -3.37 -0.59
CA ILE A 42 1.75 -4.10 0.18
C ILE A 42 1.17 -5.40 0.75
N ARG A 43 -0.04 -5.38 1.32
CA ARG A 43 -0.69 -6.58 1.86
C ARG A 43 -0.88 -7.63 0.77
N GLU A 44 -1.48 -7.25 -0.36
CA GLU A 44 -1.70 -8.13 -1.51
C GLU A 44 -0.38 -8.72 -2.03
N LYS A 45 0.68 -7.91 -2.11
CA LYS A 45 2.00 -8.39 -2.52
C LYS A 45 2.59 -9.39 -1.54
N LEU A 46 2.50 -9.13 -0.24
CA LEU A 46 3.02 -10.03 0.79
C LEU A 46 2.27 -11.36 0.82
N ASP A 47 0.95 -11.33 0.69
CA ASP A 47 0.14 -12.56 0.69
C ASP A 47 0.43 -13.41 -0.54
N ARG A 48 0.53 -12.79 -1.73
CA ARG A 48 1.00 -13.48 -2.94
C ARG A 48 2.37 -14.14 -2.77
N LEU A 49 3.31 -13.46 -2.10
CA LEU A 49 4.66 -14.01 -1.89
C LEU A 49 4.64 -15.21 -0.92
N LYS A 50 3.86 -15.15 0.17
CA LYS A 50 3.70 -16.30 1.09
C LYS A 50 3.14 -17.53 0.37
N ASP A 51 2.17 -17.32 -0.52
CA ASP A 51 1.56 -18.39 -1.29
C ASP A 51 2.56 -19.01 -2.29
N GLN A 52 3.52 -18.24 -2.78
CA GLN A 52 4.59 -18.73 -3.65
C GLN A 52 5.69 -19.47 -2.90
N GLU A 53 6.02 -19.09 -1.66
CA GLU A 53 7.03 -19.78 -0.84
C GLU A 53 6.53 -21.13 -0.27
N SER A 54 5.22 -21.32 -0.22
CA SER A 54 4.59 -22.56 0.28
C SER A 54 4.41 -23.64 -0.80
N LYS A 55 4.98 -23.45 -1.99
CA LYS A 55 4.83 -24.31 -3.17
C LYS A 55 6.19 -24.83 -3.64
#